data_AF-A0A541BZP8-F1
#
_entry.id   AF-A0A541BZP8-F1
#
_cell.length_a   1.000
_cell.length_b   1.000
_cell.length_c   1.000
_cell.angle_alpha   90.00
_cell.angle_beta   90.00
_cell.angle_gamma   90.00
#
_symmetry.space_group_name_H-M   'P 1'
#
loop_
_entity.id
_entity.type
_entity.pdbx_description
1 polymer ?
#
loop_
_entity_poly.entity_id
_entity_poly.type
_entity_poly.pdbx_seq_one_letter_code
_entity_poly.pdbx_strand_id
1 'polypeptide(L)'
;IPAVRAALLEFQRAFGRARGAVLDGRDIGTVVFPDAAVKLFVTATPEERARRRLLELRARGIAADPDQVLAEIRDRDAQDANRPVAPLRPAADAIVIDTTALDAEAAFAAALAEIERRLAAG
;
A
#
# COMPACT_ATOMS: atom_id res chain seq x y z
N ILE A 1 19.22 -3.76 11.84
CA ILE A 1 17.91 -3.73 11.13
C ILE A 1 16.86 -4.68 11.78
N PRO A 2 17.18 -5.94 12.16
CA PRO A 2 16.17 -6.86 12.73
C PRO A 2 15.50 -6.36 14.02
N ALA A 3 16.27 -5.77 14.94
CA ALA A 3 15.77 -5.29 16.23
C ALA A 3 14.75 -4.14 16.08
N VAL A 4 14.98 -3.20 15.14
CA VAL A 4 14.05 -2.10 14.86
C VAL A 4 12.71 -2.64 14.34
N ARG A 5 12.77 -3.61 13.43
CA ARG A 5 11.56 -4.23 12.88
C ARG A 5 10.79 -5.03 13.93
N ALA A 6 11.47 -5.74 14.83
CA ALA A 6 10.82 -6.47 15.91
C ALA A 6 10.04 -5.54 16.85
N ALA A 7 10.64 -4.42 17.26
CA ALA A 7 9.97 -3.42 18.10
C ALA A 7 8.75 -2.80 17.41
N LEU A 8 8.87 -2.46 16.12
CA LEU A 8 7.75 -1.89 15.36
C LEU A 8 6.62 -2.92 15.11
N LEU A 9 6.97 -4.19 14.93
CA LEU A 9 5.99 -5.25 14.71
C LEU A 9 5.07 -5.43 15.91
N GLU A 10 5.62 -5.39 17.13
CA GLU A 10 4.82 -5.47 18.35
C GLU A 10 3.85 -4.28 18.46
N PHE A 11 4.34 -3.07 18.21
CA PHE A 11 3.51 -1.86 18.22
C PHE A 11 2.37 -1.94 17.20
N GLN A 12 2.65 -2.31 15.95
CA GLN A 12 1.63 -2.46 14.91
C GLN A 12 0.57 -3.50 15.28
N ARG A 13 1.01 -4.63 15.85
CA ARG A 13 0.12 -5.71 16.30
C ARG A 13 -0.76 -5.32 17.47
N ALA A 14 -0.21 -4.58 18.43
CA ALA A 14 -0.97 -4.03 19.55
C ALA A 14 -2.05 -3.04 19.05
N PHE A 15 -1.67 -2.15 18.12
CA PHE A 15 -2.59 -1.19 17.53
C PHE A 15 -3.78 -1.86 16.83
N GLY A 16 -3.53 -2.84 15.95
CA GLY A 16 -4.60 -3.48 15.18
C GLY A 16 -5.57 -4.34 15.99
N ARG A 17 -5.18 -4.82 17.18
CA ARG A 17 -6.05 -5.64 18.04
C ARG A 17 -6.98 -4.85 18.95
N ALA A 18 -6.77 -3.54 19.12
CA ALA A 18 -7.46 -2.79 20.17
C ALA A 18 -8.94 -2.52 19.90
N ARG A 19 -9.30 -2.03 18.70
CA ARG A 19 -10.68 -1.63 18.35
C ARG A 19 -11.04 -1.83 16.86
N GLY A 20 -10.28 -2.68 16.16
CA GLY A 20 -10.24 -2.70 14.70
C GLY A 20 -9.37 -1.56 14.15
N ALA A 21 -8.73 -1.79 12.99
CA ALA A 21 -7.81 -0.84 12.40
C ALA A 21 -7.74 -0.99 10.88
N VAL A 22 -7.48 0.12 10.19
CA VAL A 22 -7.00 0.15 8.81
C VAL A 22 -5.50 0.43 8.87
N LEU A 23 -4.70 -0.49 8.31
CA LEU A 23 -3.24 -0.44 8.35
C LEU A 23 -2.71 -0.41 6.92
N ASP A 24 -1.98 0.65 6.58
CA ASP A 24 -1.27 0.77 5.31
C ASP A 24 0.23 0.46 5.51
N GLY A 25 0.81 -0.26 4.56
CA GLY A 25 2.20 -0.68 4.58
C GLY A 25 2.51 -1.79 3.58
N ARG A 26 3.78 -2.21 3.54
CA ARG A 26 4.30 -3.12 2.50
C ARG A 26 4.04 -4.60 2.77
N ASP A 27 3.94 -4.98 4.04
CA ASP A 27 3.89 -6.38 4.49
C ASP A 27 2.82 -6.61 5.57
N ILE A 28 1.80 -5.75 5.59
CA ILE A 28 0.72 -5.82 6.57
C ILE A 28 -0.02 -7.17 6.45
N GLY A 29 -0.56 -7.48 5.28
CA GLY A 29 -1.33 -8.71 5.06
C GLY A 29 -0.51 -9.99 4.91
N THR A 30 0.82 -9.89 4.83
CA THR A 30 1.72 -11.05 4.65
C THR A 30 2.54 -11.39 5.89
N VAL A 31 2.84 -10.41 6.76
CA VAL A 31 3.69 -10.61 7.94
C VAL A 31 3.09 -10.04 9.23
N VAL A 32 2.57 -8.80 9.19
CA VAL A 32 2.09 -8.13 10.42
C VAL A 32 0.78 -8.77 10.90
N PHE A 33 -0.20 -8.89 9.99
CA PHE A 33 -1.53 -9.46 10.18
C PHE A 33 -1.87 -10.44 9.02
N PRO A 34 -1.23 -11.64 9.01
CA PRO A 34 -1.54 -12.65 8.01
C PRO A 34 -2.97 -13.19 8.12
N ASP A 35 -3.66 -12.99 9.24
CA ASP A 35 -5.04 -13.43 9.46
C ASP A 35 -6.04 -12.24 9.41
N ALA A 36 -5.66 -11.11 8.81
CA ALA A 36 -6.56 -9.98 8.63
C ALA A 36 -7.81 -10.39 7.83
N ALA A 37 -8.99 -9.97 8.31
CA ALA A 37 -10.28 -10.31 7.68
C ALA A 37 -10.37 -9.81 6.22
N VAL A 38 -9.82 -8.63 5.95
CA VAL A 38 -9.75 -8.05 4.60
C VAL A 38 -8.32 -7.58 4.34
N LYS A 39 -7.81 -7.90 3.14
CA LYS A 39 -6.48 -7.51 2.66
C LYS A 39 -6.62 -6.90 1.28
N LEU A 40 -6.23 -5.64 1.13
CA LEU A 40 -6.20 -4.96 -0.15
C LEU A 40 -4.76 -4.77 -0.60
N PHE A 41 -4.49 -5.05 -1.87
CA PHE A 41 -3.24 -4.72 -2.53
C PHE A 41 -3.51 -3.64 -3.56
N VAL A 42 -3.34 -2.38 -3.15
CA VAL A 42 -3.61 -1.22 -3.99
C VAL A 42 -2.39 -0.96 -4.89
N THR A 43 -2.62 -0.87 -6.19
CA THR A 43 -1.55 -0.68 -7.18
C THR A 43 -1.94 0.36 -8.23
N ALA A 44 -0.95 0.79 -9.02
CA ALA A 44 -1.11 1.59 -10.22
C ALA A 44 0.19 1.54 -11.03
N THR A 45 0.13 1.84 -12.32
CA THR A 45 1.33 1.94 -13.16
C THR A 45 2.33 2.95 -12.57
N PRO A 46 3.65 2.72 -12.70
CA PRO A 46 4.68 3.68 -12.29
C PRO A 46 4.46 5.07 -12.88
N GLU A 47 4.02 5.13 -14.13
CA GLU A 47 3.79 6.37 -14.88
C GLU A 47 2.66 7.19 -14.25
N GLU A 48 1.55 6.56 -13.89
CA GLU A 48 0.44 7.25 -13.25
C GLU A 48 0.80 7.69 -11.82
N ARG A 49 1.53 6.86 -11.07
CA ARG A 49 2.03 7.26 -9.74
C ARG A 49 3.00 8.44 -9.83
N ALA A 50 3.87 8.47 -10.83
CA ALA A 50 4.79 9.57 -11.08
C ALA A 50 4.05 10.86 -11.45
N ARG A 51 3.05 10.75 -12.33
CA ARG A 51 2.17 11.87 -12.68
C ARG A 51 1.47 12.44 -11.46
N ARG A 52 0.84 11.61 -10.61
CA ARG A 52 0.16 12.03 -9.38
C ARG A 52 1.13 12.73 -8.42
N ARG A 53 2.32 12.16 -8.24
CA ARG A 53 3.37 12.74 -7.39
C ARG A 53 3.82 14.11 -7.89
N LEU A 54 4.00 14.25 -9.21
CA LEU A 54 4.38 15.52 -9.82
C LEU A 54 3.29 16.59 -9.62
N LEU A 55 2.00 16.23 -9.76
CA LEU A 55 0.89 17.13 -9.47
C LEU A 55 0.87 17.58 -8.00
N GLU A 56 1.11 16.66 -7.06
CA GLU A 56 1.23 16.98 -5.62
C GLU A 56 2.37 17.96 -5.34
N LEU A 57 3.56 17.74 -5.93
CA LEU A 57 4.73 18.60 -5.76
C LEU A 57 4.48 20.00 -6.35
N ARG A 58 3.89 20.08 -7.55
CA ARG A 58 3.51 21.33 -8.19
C ARG A 58 2.50 22.12 -7.36
N ALA A 59 1.48 21.46 -6.80
CA ALA A 59 0.50 22.10 -5.92
C ALA A 59 1.12 22.69 -4.65
N ARG A 60 2.28 22.16 -4.22
CA ARG A 60 3.07 22.65 -3.09
C ARG A 60 4.14 23.68 -3.48
N GLY A 61 4.20 24.09 -4.75
CA GLY A 61 5.21 25.03 -5.26
C GLY A 61 6.61 24.43 -5.39
N ILE A 62 6.74 23.11 -5.39
CA ILE A 62 8.02 22.39 -5.51
C ILE A 62 8.23 22.01 -6.97
N ALA A 63 9.28 22.54 -7.58
CA ALA A 63 9.71 22.13 -8.91
C ALA A 63 10.32 20.72 -8.84
N ALA A 64 9.95 19.86 -9.78
CA ALA A 64 10.48 18.50 -9.90
C ALA A 64 10.53 18.10 -11.38
N ASP A 65 11.56 17.34 -11.72
CA ASP A 65 11.74 16.75 -13.05
C ASP A 65 10.86 15.49 -13.17
N PRO A 66 9.93 15.43 -14.15
CA PRO A 66 9.10 14.24 -14.37
C PRO A 66 9.89 12.94 -14.53
N ASP A 67 11.03 12.98 -15.24
CA ASP A 67 11.83 11.78 -15.53
C ASP A 67 12.53 11.28 -14.26
N GLN A 68 13.01 12.22 -13.43
CA GLN A 68 13.57 11.90 -12.12
C GLN A 68 12.52 11.28 -11.19
N VAL A 69 11.31 11.85 -11.12
CA VAL A 69 10.23 11.33 -10.26
C VAL A 69 9.84 9.91 -10.68
N LEU A 70 9.77 9.63 -11.98
CA LEU A 70 9.49 8.29 -12.49
C LEU A 70 10.60 7.29 -12.15
N ALA A 71 11.87 7.70 -12.31
CA ALA A 71 13.01 6.87 -11.96
C ALA A 71 13.02 6.52 -10.46
N GLU A 72 12.84 7.51 -9.58
CA GLU A 72 12.78 7.31 -8.13
C GLU A 72 11.65 6.35 -7.71
N ILE A 73 10.50 6.42 -8.38
CA ILE A 73 9.38 5.50 -8.14
C ILE A 73 9.77 4.07 -8.53
N ARG A 74 10.31 3.87 -9.74
CA ARG A 74 10.71 2.54 -10.22
C ARG A 74 11.80 1.92 -9.35
N ASP A 75 12.79 2.72 -8.94
CA ASP A 75 13.86 2.27 -8.06
C ASP A 75 13.31 1.85 -6.69
N ARG A 76 12.41 2.65 -6.11
CA ARG A 76 11.76 2.31 -4.84
C ARG A 76 10.94 1.02 -4.97
N ASP A 77 10.16 0.86 -6.04
CA ASP A 77 9.38 -0.35 -6.26
C ASP A 77 10.26 -1.59 -6.38
N ALA A 78 11.37 -1.48 -7.13
CA ALA A 78 12.33 -2.56 -7.28
C ALA A 78 12.99 -2.92 -5.94
N GLN A 79 13.35 -1.93 -5.12
CA GLN A 79 13.89 -2.16 -3.79
C GLN A 79 12.86 -2.81 -2.85
N ASP A 80 11.62 -2.31 -2.85
CA ASP A 80 10.54 -2.84 -2.02
C ASP A 80 10.16 -4.29 -2.40
N ALA A 81 10.17 -4.62 -3.69
CA ALA A 81 9.88 -5.97 -4.18
C ALA A 81 11.02 -6.96 -3.91
N ASN A 82 12.28 -6.52 -4.00
CA ASN A 82 13.46 -7.39 -3.88
C ASN A 82 14.08 -7.42 -2.47
N ARG A 83 13.50 -6.73 -1.48
CA ARG A 83 14.04 -6.76 -0.12
C ARG A 83 14.07 -8.19 0.45
N PRO A 84 15.16 -8.60 1.13
CA PRO A 84 15.32 -9.97 1.62
C PRO A 84 14.35 -10.33 2.75
N VAL A 85 13.84 -9.33 3.46
CA VAL A 85 12.91 -9.51 4.58
C VAL A 85 11.59 -8.84 4.26
N ALA A 86 10.52 -9.63 4.26
CA ALA A 86 9.13 -9.20 4.06
C ALA A 86 8.85 -8.49 2.72
N PRO A 87 9.32 -8.95 1.55
CA PRO A 87 9.16 -8.22 0.28
C PRO A 87 7.74 -7.73 0.00
N LEU A 88 7.61 -6.59 -0.69
CA LEU A 88 6.33 -6.08 -1.16
C LEU A 88 5.76 -7.08 -2.17
N ARG A 89 4.73 -7.80 -1.74
CA ARG A 89 3.97 -8.74 -2.56
C ARG A 89 2.55 -8.84 -2.03
N PRO A 90 1.55 -9.05 -2.89
CA PRO A 90 0.20 -9.35 -2.43
C PRO A 90 0.21 -10.63 -1.59
N ALA A 91 -0.59 -10.65 -0.52
CA ALA A 91 -0.93 -11.91 0.14
C ALA A 91 -1.75 -12.78 -0.82
N ALA A 92 -1.70 -14.11 -0.64
CA ALA A 92 -2.39 -15.04 -1.54
C ALA A 92 -3.92 -14.79 -1.60
N ASP A 93 -4.49 -14.29 -0.50
CA ASP A 93 -5.89 -13.93 -0.34
C ASP A 93 -6.12 -12.40 -0.41
N ALA A 94 -5.15 -11.60 -0.87
CA ALA A 94 -5.35 -10.17 -1.04
C ALA A 94 -6.16 -9.87 -2.30
N ILE A 95 -7.04 -8.87 -2.21
CA ILE A 95 -7.73 -8.32 -3.38
C ILE A 95 -6.86 -7.24 -4.00
N VAL A 96 -6.54 -7.39 -5.28
CA VAL A 96 -5.78 -6.39 -6.03
C VAL A 96 -6.72 -5.30 -6.53
N ILE A 97 -6.44 -4.04 -6.18
CA ILE A 97 -7.16 -2.87 -6.67
C ILE A 97 -6.20 -2.06 -7.53
N ASP A 98 -6.37 -2.12 -8.85
CA ASP A 98 -5.63 -1.26 -9.77
C ASP A 98 -6.32 0.11 -9.88
N THR A 99 -5.62 1.14 -9.41
CA THR A 99 -6.11 2.52 -9.40
C THR A 99 -5.61 3.34 -10.57
N THR A 100 -4.94 2.74 -11.57
CA THR A 100 -4.32 3.47 -12.70
C THR A 100 -5.33 4.39 -13.41
N ALA A 101 -6.54 3.90 -13.65
CA ALA A 101 -7.60 4.67 -14.32
C ALA A 101 -8.66 5.23 -13.34
N LEU A 102 -8.42 5.13 -12.03
CA LEU A 102 -9.37 5.56 -10.99
C LEU A 102 -8.91 6.87 -10.36
N ASP A 103 -9.87 7.76 -10.12
CA ASP A 103 -9.68 8.85 -9.18
C ASP A 103 -9.84 8.37 -7.72
N ALA A 104 -9.71 9.30 -6.77
CA ALA A 104 -9.75 8.96 -5.35
C ALA A 104 -11.12 8.44 -4.90
N GLU A 105 -12.22 8.98 -5.44
CA GLU A 105 -13.58 8.56 -5.08
C GLU A 105 -13.89 7.18 -5.65
N ALA A 106 -13.55 6.93 -6.91
CA ALA A 106 -13.72 5.62 -7.54
C ALA A 106 -12.85 4.54 -6.88
N ALA A 107 -11.61 4.86 -6.52
CA ALA A 107 -10.74 3.94 -5.78
C ALA A 107 -11.30 3.62 -4.39
N PHE A 108 -11.83 4.63 -3.68
CA PHE A 108 -12.49 4.45 -2.40
C PHE A 108 -13.73 3.57 -2.50
N ALA A 109 -14.61 3.84 -3.47
CA ALA A 109 -15.81 3.07 -3.70
C ALA A 109 -15.50 1.60 -4.05
N ALA A 110 -14.49 1.36 -4.89
CA ALA A 110 -14.04 0.01 -5.22
C ALA A 110 -13.52 -0.75 -3.99
N ALA A 111 -12.72 -0.08 -3.14
CA ALA A 111 -12.23 -0.67 -1.90
C ALA A 111 -13.36 -0.98 -0.91
N LEU A 112 -14.31 -0.06 -0.74
CA LEU A 112 -15.43 -0.24 0.18
C LEU A 112 -16.33 -1.39 -0.25
N ALA A 113 -16.70 -1.47 -1.53
CA ALA A 113 -17.51 -2.57 -2.06
C ALA A 113 -16.84 -3.94 -1.82
N GLU A 114 -15.51 -4.01 -1.93
CA GLU A 114 -14.78 -5.23 -1.64
C GLU A 114 -14.82 -5.63 -0.16
N ILE A 115 -14.60 -4.64 0.71
CA ILE A 115 -14.63 -4.83 2.16
C ILE A 115 -16.01 -5.35 2.59
N GLU A 116 -17.09 -4.71 2.13
CA GLU A 116 -18.46 -5.13 2.44
C GLU A 116 -18.75 -6.56 1.99
N ARG A 117 -18.35 -6.90 0.76
CA ARG A 117 -18.53 -8.25 0.20
C ARG A 117 -17.80 -9.32 1.01
N ARG A 118 -16.57 -9.03 1.46
CA ARG A 118 -15.77 -9.94 2.31
C ARG A 118 -16.38 -10.12 3.69
N LEU A 119 -16.83 -9.02 4.31
CA LEU A 119 -17.38 -9.05 5.66
C LEU A 119 -18.78 -9.67 5.71
N ALA A 120 -19.55 -9.61 4.62
CA ALA A 120 -20.85 -10.28 4.53
C ALA A 120 -20.75 -11.80 4.29
N ALA A 121 -19.59 -12.29 3.83
CA ALA A 121 -19.36 -13.70 3.52
C ALA A 121 -18.78 -14.52 4.68
N GLY A 122 -18.49 -13.89 5.83
CA GLY A 122 -17.98 -14.54 7.05
C GLY A 122 -18.93 -14.36 8.21
#